data_AF-A0A954N593-F1
#
_entry.id   AF-A0A954N593-F1
#
_cell.length_a   1.000
_cell.length_b   1.000
_cell.length_c   1.000
_cell.angle_alpha   90.00
_cell.angle_beta   90.00
_cell.angle_gamma   90.00
#
_symmetry.space_group_name_H-M   'P 1'
#
loop_
_entity.id
_entity.type
_entity.pdbx_description
1 polymer ?
#
loop_
_entity_poly.entity_id
_entity_poly.type
_entity_poly.pdbx_seq_one_letter_code
_entity_poly.pdbx_strand_id
1 'polypeptide(L)'
;IFFRYLLPPLIRLIIETFAWFKEPDLAPLTLPTWQNSLFWFAGFFLILNSRMGRNVEEVALETAQRAWHRIRVGIFIAFFDLIMESFKKILEWIERFLYAVDEWLRFRSGETERMLAVKAVLAPFWGIVTFAVRFCVTLLIEPQINPIKHFPVVTVSHKIILPLLFPFASILKPTLGAWADAVATTVVFLTPGIFGFLVWELKENWKLYGGNRSPYLDPVLIGHHGENMRRLLRPGFHSGTIPKLYSRLRRAERHPVAVERRRRRILYRSRLHHVEESLHHFIEREFCQLLRESHAFLGTEISVDKLHLNVNSIDVELVAPTLSDDVLILGFESQAEWIVATIRKPGWILQLDPPQRVVLETALLGLYKQSGVDLDREQIQTLLPQPAPPYDIDEIGLTLWPNQDFHESLHYEIDDRKEFSPRPVPLAKTHKYPPIEADKLLVSHMPVLWETWVNWWQTEKEGRPLPPLLRELPRILPISVPNPDPRP
;
A
#
# COMPACT_ATOMS: atom_id res chain seq x y z
N ILE A 1 10.54 39.17 -14.77
CA ILE A 1 10.84 40.19 -15.80
C ILE A 1 11.97 39.71 -16.71
N PHE A 2 13.15 39.38 -16.18
CA PHE A 2 14.31 38.89 -16.96
C PHE A 2 14.01 37.71 -17.90
N PHE A 3 13.43 36.62 -17.36
CA PHE A 3 13.07 35.42 -18.14
C PHE A 3 12.04 35.68 -19.26
N ARG A 4 11.18 36.68 -19.11
CA ARG A 4 10.05 36.94 -20.02
C ARG A 4 10.42 37.84 -21.19
N TYR A 5 11.36 38.77 -21.00
CA TYR A 5 11.68 39.81 -22.00
C TYR A 5 13.06 39.66 -22.65
N LEU A 6 14.00 38.98 -22.00
CA LEU A 6 15.38 38.85 -22.48
C LEU A 6 15.71 37.47 -23.03
N LEU A 7 15.11 36.39 -22.51
CA LEU A 7 15.47 35.02 -22.89
C LEU A 7 15.10 34.64 -24.35
N PRO A 8 13.88 34.92 -24.84
CA PRO A 8 13.51 34.57 -26.23
C PRO A 8 14.38 35.25 -27.32
N PRO A 9 14.66 36.57 -27.26
CA PRO A 9 15.53 37.20 -28.24
C PRO A 9 16.98 36.74 -28.15
N LEU A 10 17.44 36.30 -26.96
CA LEU A 10 18.81 35.81 -26.75
C LEU A 10 18.99 34.38 -27.30
N ILE A 11 17.99 33.50 -27.16
CA ILE A 11 17.98 32.18 -27.80
C ILE A 11 17.97 32.31 -29.33
N ARG A 12 17.16 33.23 -29.86
CA ARG A 12 17.04 33.44 -31.30
C ARG A 12 18.30 34.05 -31.90
N LEU A 13 18.94 34.97 -31.16
CA LEU A 13 20.27 35.46 -31.48
C LEU A 13 21.25 34.30 -31.61
N ILE A 14 21.34 33.41 -30.61
CA ILE A 14 22.25 32.24 -30.62
C ILE A 14 22.01 31.35 -31.84
N ILE A 15 20.74 31.08 -32.20
CA ILE A 15 20.40 30.25 -33.37
C ILE A 15 20.86 30.92 -34.67
N GLU A 16 20.66 32.22 -34.82
CA GLU A 16 21.09 32.94 -36.03
C GLU A 16 22.60 33.14 -36.11
N THR A 17 23.30 33.36 -34.99
CA THR A 17 24.77 33.33 -34.99
C THR A 17 25.29 31.97 -35.43
N PHE A 18 24.63 30.89 -35.01
CA PHE A 18 25.01 29.52 -35.39
C PHE A 18 24.69 29.20 -36.86
N ALA A 19 23.57 29.71 -37.39
CA ALA A 19 23.21 29.59 -38.80
C ALA A 19 24.17 30.38 -39.71
N TRP A 20 24.58 31.58 -39.29
CA TRP A 20 25.55 32.42 -40.00
C TRP A 20 26.94 31.75 -40.11
N PHE A 21 27.33 30.96 -39.10
CA PHE A 21 28.56 30.16 -39.15
C PHE A 21 28.53 29.03 -40.20
N LYS A 22 27.34 28.65 -40.70
CA LYS A 22 27.14 27.50 -41.59
C LYS A 22 27.14 27.88 -43.09
N GLU A 23 26.78 29.11 -43.44
CA GLU A 23 26.74 29.61 -44.83
C GLU A 23 27.23 31.08 -44.91
N PRO A 24 28.55 31.32 -45.07
CA PRO A 24 29.13 32.67 -45.00
C PRO A 24 28.96 33.54 -46.27
N ASP A 25 28.49 32.98 -47.39
CA ASP A 25 28.59 33.63 -48.71
C ASP A 25 27.37 34.49 -49.12
N LEU A 26 26.39 34.69 -48.24
CA LEU A 26 25.15 35.40 -48.57
C LEU A 26 24.88 36.59 -47.61
N ALA A 27 25.69 37.65 -47.65
CA ALA A 27 25.24 39.06 -47.48
C ALA A 27 26.41 40.07 -47.46
N PRO A 28 26.42 41.11 -48.31
CA PRO A 28 27.33 42.23 -48.20
C PRO A 28 26.72 43.32 -47.30
N LEU A 29 27.03 43.29 -46.00
CA LEU A 29 26.77 44.40 -45.08
C LEU A 29 27.97 44.58 -44.14
N THR A 30 28.73 45.64 -44.39
CA THR A 30 30.03 45.98 -43.79
C THR A 30 29.89 46.50 -42.36
N LEU A 31 29.55 45.62 -41.41
CA LEU A 31 29.68 45.88 -39.97
C LEU A 31 30.45 44.74 -39.30
N PRO A 32 31.31 45.02 -38.29
CA PRO A 32 31.93 44.00 -37.44
C PRO A 32 30.91 43.00 -36.89
N THR A 33 31.29 41.72 -36.82
CA THR A 33 30.42 40.57 -36.42
C THR A 33 29.58 40.82 -35.17
N TRP A 34 30.13 41.50 -34.16
CA TRP A 34 29.40 41.83 -32.91
C TRP A 34 28.31 42.90 -33.09
N GLN A 35 28.47 43.84 -34.02
CA GLN A 35 27.48 44.90 -34.29
C GLN A 35 26.27 44.33 -35.03
N ASN A 36 26.49 43.38 -35.95
CA ASN A 36 25.41 42.64 -36.60
C ASN A 36 24.62 41.81 -35.59
N SER A 37 25.30 41.08 -34.69
CA SER A 37 24.65 40.35 -33.60
C SER A 37 23.83 41.29 -32.69
N LEU A 38 24.37 42.46 -32.34
CA LEU A 38 23.66 43.44 -31.52
C LEU A 38 22.44 44.03 -32.26
N PHE A 39 22.55 44.29 -33.56
CA PHE A 39 21.47 44.79 -34.39
C PHE A 39 20.32 43.78 -34.49
N TRP A 40 20.64 42.51 -34.79
CA TRP A 40 19.65 41.43 -34.82
C TRP A 40 19.01 41.23 -33.44
N PHE A 41 19.81 41.23 -32.37
CA PHE A 41 19.30 41.14 -31.00
C PHE A 41 18.32 42.28 -30.68
N ALA A 42 18.70 43.53 -30.96
CA ALA A 42 17.86 44.68 -30.74
C ALA A 42 16.58 44.63 -31.59
N GLY A 43 16.70 44.22 -32.86
CA GLY A 43 15.57 44.03 -33.78
C GLY A 43 14.58 42.99 -33.27
N PHE A 44 15.05 41.80 -32.92
CA PHE A 44 14.20 40.74 -32.35
C PHE A 44 13.63 41.13 -30.98
N PHE A 45 14.42 41.80 -30.13
CA PHE A 45 13.95 42.28 -28.84
C PHE A 45 12.80 43.28 -29.01
N LEU A 46 12.91 44.23 -29.94
CA LEU A 46 11.84 45.18 -30.23
C LEU A 46 10.62 44.52 -30.85
N ILE A 47 10.81 43.61 -31.81
CA ILE A 47 9.72 42.92 -32.50
C ILE A 47 8.96 42.02 -31.53
N LEU A 48 9.65 41.14 -30.79
CA LEU A 48 9.04 40.19 -29.86
C LEU A 48 8.37 40.90 -28.68
N ASN A 49 8.95 41.99 -28.18
CA ASN A 49 8.37 42.75 -27.06
C ASN A 49 7.32 43.80 -27.49
N SER A 50 7.16 44.03 -28.79
CA SER A 50 6.10 44.88 -29.34
C SER A 50 4.70 44.30 -29.05
N ARG A 51 3.66 45.13 -29.17
CA ARG A 51 2.27 44.65 -29.04
C ARG A 51 1.91 43.61 -30.10
N MET A 52 2.40 43.78 -31.33
CA MET A 52 2.16 42.82 -32.42
C MET A 52 2.89 41.50 -32.20
N GLY A 53 4.17 41.55 -31.78
CA GLY A 53 4.95 40.35 -31.49
C GLY A 53 4.35 39.51 -30.36
N ARG A 54 3.91 40.16 -29.28
CA ARG A 54 3.22 39.49 -28.17
C ARG A 54 1.89 38.85 -28.58
N ASN A 55 1.09 39.53 -29.39
CA ASN A 55 -0.16 38.95 -29.88
C ASN A 55 0.10 37.72 -30.78
N VAL A 56 1.13 37.77 -31.63
CA VAL A 56 1.52 36.63 -32.47
C VAL A 56 2.05 35.49 -31.61
N GLU A 57 2.85 35.77 -30.58
CA GLU A 57 3.36 34.77 -29.63
C GLU A 57 2.23 34.10 -28.85
N GLU A 58 1.28 34.88 -28.32
CA GLU A 58 0.11 34.35 -27.60
C GLU A 58 -0.74 33.47 -28.50
N VAL A 59 -1.04 33.90 -29.73
CA VAL A 59 -1.77 33.09 -30.71
C VAL A 59 -1.00 31.82 -31.09
N ALA A 60 0.33 31.91 -31.24
CA ALA A 60 1.17 30.77 -31.58
C ALA A 60 1.26 29.75 -30.44
N LEU A 61 1.42 30.21 -29.19
CA LEU A 61 1.42 29.37 -27.99
C LEU A 61 0.07 28.72 -27.77
N GLU A 62 -1.02 29.48 -27.93
CA GLU A 62 -2.37 28.95 -27.76
C GLU A 62 -2.70 27.93 -28.87
N THR A 63 -2.32 28.21 -30.12
CA THR A 63 -2.45 27.27 -31.24
C THR A 63 -1.59 26.03 -31.02
N ALA A 64 -0.35 26.19 -30.55
CA ALA A 64 0.56 25.08 -30.23
C ALA A 64 0.01 24.22 -29.09
N GLN A 65 -0.54 24.85 -28.04
CA GLN A 65 -1.14 24.14 -26.90
C GLN A 65 -2.42 23.40 -27.32
N ARG A 66 -3.28 24.02 -28.13
CA ARG A 66 -4.48 23.38 -28.70
C ARG A 66 -4.12 22.24 -29.65
N ALA A 67 -3.10 22.42 -30.50
CA ALA A 67 -2.58 21.37 -31.37
C ALA A 67 -1.97 20.22 -30.56
N TRP A 68 -1.17 20.52 -29.54
CA TRP A 68 -0.57 19.55 -28.64
C TRP A 68 -1.61 18.74 -27.89
N HIS A 69 -2.66 19.39 -27.36
CA HIS A 69 -3.76 18.70 -26.70
C HIS A 69 -4.51 17.76 -27.67
N ARG A 70 -4.77 18.21 -28.90
CA ARG A 70 -5.44 17.40 -29.93
C ARG A 70 -4.59 16.19 -30.36
N ILE A 71 -3.29 16.38 -30.52
CA ILE A 71 -2.33 15.32 -30.85
C ILE A 71 -2.19 14.32 -29.70
N ARG A 72 -2.02 14.81 -28.46
CA ARG A 72 -1.82 13.97 -27.27
C ARG A 72 -3.02 13.09 -26.96
N VAL A 73 -4.23 13.64 -27.02
CA VAL A 73 -5.44 12.88 -26.62
C VAL A 73 -5.92 11.95 -27.74
N GLY A 74 -5.85 12.38 -29.01
CA GLY A 74 -6.37 11.57 -30.12
C GLY A 74 -5.35 10.61 -30.71
N ILE A 75 -4.16 11.10 -31.07
CA ILE A 75 -3.22 10.34 -31.90
C ILE A 75 -2.39 9.39 -31.04
N PHE A 76 -1.92 9.84 -29.87
CA PHE A 76 -1.07 9.00 -29.03
C PHE A 76 -1.81 7.80 -28.45
N ILE A 77 -3.04 7.98 -27.96
CA ILE A 77 -3.87 6.88 -27.44
C ILE A 77 -4.20 5.90 -28.57
N ALA A 78 -4.68 6.39 -29.72
CA ALA A 78 -4.98 5.53 -30.86
C ALA A 78 -3.76 4.76 -31.37
N PHE A 79 -2.57 5.38 -31.37
CA PHE A 79 -1.32 4.73 -31.75
C PHE A 79 -0.88 3.68 -30.72
N PHE A 80 -1.02 3.98 -29.42
CA PHE A 80 -0.77 3.03 -28.34
C PHE A 80 -1.67 1.79 -28.49
N ASP A 81 -2.98 2.00 -28.67
CA ASP A 81 -3.95 0.92 -28.83
C ASP A 81 -3.67 0.11 -30.11
N LEU A 82 -3.34 0.78 -31.22
CA LEU A 82 -2.95 0.12 -32.47
C LEU A 82 -1.74 -0.80 -32.27
N ILE A 83 -0.70 -0.33 -31.57
CA ILE A 83 0.48 -1.16 -31.28
C ILE A 83 0.07 -2.35 -30.43
N MET A 84 -0.59 -2.11 -29.28
CA MET A 84 -0.96 -3.18 -28.34
C MET A 84 -1.85 -4.23 -28.98
N GLU A 85 -2.86 -3.82 -29.75
CA GLU A 85 -3.73 -4.74 -30.48
C GLU A 85 -2.96 -5.53 -31.55
N SER A 86 -2.03 -4.90 -32.26
CA SER A 86 -1.25 -5.57 -33.31
C SER A 86 -0.38 -6.67 -32.71
N PHE A 87 0.34 -6.39 -31.62
CA PHE A 87 1.14 -7.40 -30.92
C PHE A 87 0.27 -8.50 -30.32
N LYS A 88 -0.88 -8.15 -29.72
CA LYS A 88 -1.85 -9.13 -29.22
C LYS A 88 -2.33 -10.07 -30.33
N LYS A 89 -2.71 -9.54 -31.49
CA LYS A 89 -3.14 -10.34 -32.65
C LYS A 89 -2.04 -11.27 -33.16
N ILE A 90 -0.79 -10.81 -33.18
CA ILE A 90 0.37 -11.63 -33.58
C ILE A 90 0.58 -12.78 -32.59
N LEU A 91 0.57 -12.50 -31.28
CA LEU A 91 0.73 -13.54 -30.25
C LEU A 91 -0.41 -14.56 -30.31
N GLU A 92 -1.66 -14.12 -30.40
CA GLU A 92 -2.81 -15.01 -30.56
C GLU A 92 -2.70 -15.87 -31.82
N TRP A 93 -2.21 -15.31 -32.93
CA TRP A 93 -2.01 -16.07 -34.16
C TRP A 93 -0.95 -17.16 -34.00
N ILE A 94 0.18 -16.83 -33.35
CA ILE A 94 1.24 -17.81 -33.03
C ILE A 94 0.69 -18.91 -32.12
N GLU A 95 -0.05 -18.53 -31.07
CA GLU A 95 -0.66 -19.50 -30.15
C GLU A 95 -1.65 -20.42 -30.85
N ARG A 96 -2.51 -19.88 -31.72
CA ARG A 96 -3.45 -20.67 -32.52
C ARG A 96 -2.72 -21.62 -33.47
N PHE A 97 -1.63 -21.18 -34.09
CA PHE A 97 -0.82 -22.03 -34.95
C PHE A 97 -0.20 -23.19 -34.16
N LEU A 98 0.44 -22.90 -33.01
CA LEU A 98 1.02 -23.92 -32.14
C LEU A 98 -0.06 -24.91 -31.65
N TYR A 99 -1.22 -24.39 -31.26
CA TYR A 99 -2.36 -25.19 -30.82
C TYR A 99 -2.93 -26.07 -31.95
N ALA A 100 -3.00 -25.57 -33.19
CA ALA A 100 -3.48 -26.36 -34.32
C ALA A 100 -2.60 -27.58 -34.59
N VAL A 101 -1.28 -27.42 -34.46
CA VAL A 101 -0.34 -28.56 -34.59
C VAL A 101 -0.45 -29.50 -33.38
N ASP A 102 -0.60 -28.96 -32.17
CA ASP A 102 -0.82 -29.77 -30.96
C ASP A 102 -2.08 -30.65 -31.08
N GLU A 103 -3.18 -30.07 -31.55
CA GLU A 103 -4.45 -30.78 -31.77
C GLU A 103 -4.38 -31.78 -32.94
N TRP A 104 -3.48 -31.58 -33.91
CA TRP A 104 -3.21 -32.57 -34.96
C TRP A 104 -2.42 -33.78 -34.41
N LEU A 105 -1.48 -33.54 -33.50
CA LEU A 105 -0.65 -34.57 -32.85
C LEU A 105 -1.38 -35.30 -31.72
N ARG A 106 -2.50 -34.78 -31.24
CA ARG A 106 -3.34 -35.42 -30.23
C ARG A 106 -3.89 -36.76 -30.71
N PHE A 107 -3.98 -37.72 -29.79
CA PHE A 107 -4.52 -39.06 -30.07
C PHE A 107 -6.04 -38.99 -30.32
N ARG A 108 -6.50 -39.59 -31.42
CA ARG A 108 -7.93 -39.69 -31.75
C ARG A 108 -8.38 -41.14 -31.83
N SER A 109 -9.64 -41.41 -31.47
CA SER A 109 -10.24 -42.74 -31.56
C SER A 109 -10.44 -43.16 -33.03
N GLY A 110 -9.98 -44.36 -33.39
CA GLY A 110 -10.09 -44.92 -34.74
C GLY A 110 -8.86 -44.74 -35.64
N GLU A 111 -7.74 -44.24 -35.12
CA GLU A 111 -6.48 -44.14 -35.85
C GLU A 111 -5.76 -45.50 -35.95
N THR A 112 -4.99 -45.69 -37.03
CA THR A 112 -4.20 -46.92 -37.22
C THR A 112 -3.03 -46.99 -36.25
N GLU A 113 -2.60 -48.19 -35.85
CA GLU A 113 -1.48 -48.40 -34.92
C GLU A 113 -0.18 -47.70 -35.36
N ARG A 114 0.06 -47.64 -36.68
CA ARG A 114 1.21 -46.92 -37.25
C ARG A 114 1.13 -45.42 -37.02
N MET A 115 -0.05 -44.81 -37.20
CA MET A 115 -0.26 -43.38 -36.95
C MET A 115 -0.09 -43.07 -35.45
N LEU A 116 -0.59 -43.96 -34.59
CA LEU A 116 -0.47 -43.85 -33.14
C LEU A 116 1.00 -43.89 -32.70
N ALA A 117 1.80 -44.80 -33.26
CA ALA A 117 3.24 -44.87 -33.00
C ALA A 117 4.00 -43.61 -33.48
N VAL A 118 3.66 -43.09 -34.67
CA VAL A 118 4.27 -41.86 -35.19
C VAL A 118 3.95 -40.65 -34.29
N LYS A 119 2.68 -40.50 -33.88
CA LYS A 119 2.27 -39.42 -32.96
C LYS A 119 2.91 -39.54 -31.59
N ALA A 120 3.08 -40.75 -31.07
CA ALA A 120 3.74 -40.97 -29.78
C ALA A 120 5.21 -40.50 -29.76
N VAL A 121 5.89 -40.54 -30.91
CA VAL A 121 7.27 -40.02 -31.05
C VAL A 121 7.28 -38.52 -31.34
N LEU A 122 6.39 -38.05 -32.20
CA LEU A 122 6.36 -36.64 -32.63
C LEU A 122 5.79 -35.70 -31.56
N ALA A 123 4.81 -36.12 -30.76
CA ALA A 123 4.17 -35.25 -29.77
C ALA A 123 5.13 -34.75 -28.67
N PRO A 124 6.00 -35.59 -28.05
CA PRO A 124 6.99 -35.10 -27.10
C PRO A 124 7.99 -34.12 -27.73
N PHE A 125 8.45 -34.42 -28.95
CA PHE A 125 9.36 -33.53 -29.68
C PHE A 125 8.70 -32.19 -30.02
N TRP A 126 7.44 -32.21 -30.46
CA TRP A 126 6.65 -31.00 -30.70
C TRP A 126 6.40 -30.20 -29.42
N GLY A 127 6.24 -30.86 -28.28
CA GLY A 127 6.16 -30.20 -26.97
C GLY A 127 7.40 -29.35 -26.68
N ILE A 128 8.60 -29.87 -26.97
CA ILE A 128 9.86 -29.13 -26.85
C ILE A 128 9.88 -27.93 -27.79
N VAL A 129 9.48 -28.12 -29.05
CA VAL A 129 9.40 -27.03 -30.04
C VAL A 129 8.41 -25.96 -29.60
N THR A 130 7.22 -26.35 -29.16
CA THR A 130 6.18 -25.43 -28.67
C THR A 130 6.68 -24.62 -27.47
N PHE A 131 7.34 -25.27 -26.53
CA PHE A 131 7.97 -24.59 -25.39
C PHE A 131 9.03 -23.59 -25.85
N ALA A 132 9.94 -24.00 -26.74
CA ALA A 132 11.00 -23.14 -27.26
C ALA A 132 10.45 -21.93 -28.01
N VAL A 133 9.42 -22.12 -28.85
CA VAL A 133 8.77 -21.03 -29.58
C VAL A 133 8.10 -20.06 -28.60
N ARG A 134 7.32 -20.56 -27.63
CA ARG A 134 6.69 -19.70 -26.61
C ARG A 134 7.72 -18.93 -25.80
N PHE A 135 8.80 -19.60 -25.38
CA PHE A 135 9.90 -18.97 -24.65
C PHE A 135 10.55 -17.85 -25.50
N CYS A 136 10.96 -18.15 -26.73
CA CYS A 136 11.62 -17.16 -27.59
C CYS A 136 10.69 -16.00 -27.92
N VAL A 137 9.44 -16.26 -28.30
CA VAL A 137 8.50 -15.20 -28.71
C VAL A 137 8.10 -14.34 -27.52
N THR A 138 7.63 -14.93 -26.42
CA THR A 138 7.06 -14.18 -25.29
C THR A 138 8.14 -13.54 -24.42
N LEU A 139 9.26 -14.23 -24.18
CA LEU A 139 10.29 -13.74 -23.26
C LEU A 139 11.38 -12.94 -23.97
N LEU A 140 11.84 -13.40 -25.14
CA LEU A 140 13.04 -12.84 -25.78
C LEU A 140 12.70 -11.79 -26.85
N ILE A 141 11.71 -12.06 -27.69
CA ILE A 141 11.45 -11.28 -28.91
C ILE A 141 10.41 -10.19 -28.67
N GLU A 142 9.24 -10.52 -28.12
CA GLU A 142 8.12 -9.59 -27.97
C GLU A 142 8.49 -8.34 -27.17
N PRO A 143 9.16 -8.44 -26.00
CA PRO A 143 9.58 -7.25 -25.25
C PRO A 143 10.59 -6.36 -25.98
N GLN A 144 11.34 -6.89 -26.95
CA GLN A 144 12.36 -6.15 -27.68
C GLN A 144 11.77 -5.35 -28.84
N ILE A 145 10.82 -5.95 -29.55
CA ILE A 145 10.22 -5.34 -30.73
C ILE A 145 9.02 -4.47 -30.34
N ASN A 146 8.31 -4.81 -29.27
CA ASN A 146 7.18 -4.02 -28.78
C ASN A 146 7.70 -2.71 -28.16
N PRO A 147 7.49 -1.54 -28.80
CA PRO A 147 8.08 -0.28 -28.33
C PRO A 147 7.59 0.13 -26.94
N ILE A 148 6.39 -0.31 -26.55
CA ILE A 148 5.79 -0.03 -25.25
C ILE A 148 6.48 -0.84 -24.14
N LYS A 149 6.91 -2.07 -24.43
CA LYS A 149 7.65 -2.93 -23.48
C LYS A 149 9.15 -2.69 -23.54
N HIS A 150 9.67 -2.29 -24.69
CA HIS A 150 11.08 -2.04 -24.93
C HIS A 150 11.59 -0.86 -24.11
N PHE A 151 10.81 0.23 -24.04
CA PHE A 151 11.20 1.42 -23.29
C PHE A 151 10.54 1.47 -21.90
N PRO A 152 11.27 1.82 -20.82
CA PRO A 152 12.71 2.08 -20.76
C PRO A 152 13.55 0.85 -20.40
N VAL A 153 12.96 -0.20 -19.82
CA VAL A 153 13.69 -1.26 -19.13
C VAL A 153 14.62 -2.05 -20.05
N VAL A 154 14.12 -2.47 -21.22
CA VAL A 154 14.91 -3.25 -22.17
C VAL A 154 16.03 -2.37 -22.74
N THR A 155 15.79 -1.08 -22.99
CA THR A 155 16.86 -0.16 -23.43
C THR A 155 17.96 0.05 -22.40
N VAL A 156 17.62 0.16 -21.11
CA VAL A 156 18.60 0.28 -20.03
C VAL A 156 19.40 -1.01 -19.91
N SER A 157 18.73 -2.16 -19.99
CA SER A 157 19.37 -3.48 -19.95
C SER A 157 20.35 -3.66 -21.11
N HIS A 158 19.99 -3.24 -22.33
CA HIS A 158 20.91 -3.23 -23.47
C HIS A 158 22.14 -2.38 -23.19
N LYS A 159 21.98 -1.16 -22.65
CA LYS A 159 23.13 -0.28 -22.36
C LYS A 159 24.10 -0.90 -21.34
N ILE A 160 23.59 -1.69 -20.41
CA ILE A 160 24.42 -2.38 -19.40
C ILE A 160 25.12 -3.60 -20.00
N ILE A 161 24.44 -4.37 -20.85
CA ILE A 161 24.92 -5.68 -21.32
C ILE A 161 25.76 -5.55 -22.61
N LEU A 162 25.47 -4.60 -23.50
CA LEU A 162 26.19 -4.43 -24.77
C LEU A 162 27.72 -4.31 -24.63
N PRO A 163 28.29 -3.59 -23.64
CA PRO A 163 29.74 -3.55 -23.44
C PRO A 163 30.36 -4.92 -23.14
N LEU A 164 29.57 -5.91 -22.68
CA LEU A 164 30.02 -7.26 -22.36
C LEU A 164 30.15 -8.16 -23.61
N LEU A 165 29.74 -7.70 -24.80
CA LEU A 165 29.75 -8.51 -26.02
C LEU A 165 31.14 -9.07 -26.35
N PHE A 166 32.17 -8.21 -26.46
CA PHE A 166 33.51 -8.65 -26.83
C PHE A 166 34.20 -9.50 -25.75
N PRO A 167 34.13 -9.15 -24.45
CA PRO A 167 34.60 -10.04 -23.39
C PRO A 167 33.93 -11.42 -23.42
N PHE A 168 32.61 -11.46 -23.61
CA PHE A 168 31.86 -12.71 -23.64
C PHE A 168 32.19 -13.57 -24.86
N ALA A 169 32.28 -12.98 -26.05
CA ALA A 169 32.74 -13.68 -27.26
C ALA A 169 34.15 -14.26 -27.09
N SER A 170 35.05 -13.52 -26.43
CA SER A 170 36.42 -13.97 -26.17
C SER A 170 36.46 -15.18 -25.23
N ILE A 171 35.58 -15.24 -24.23
CA ILE A 171 35.44 -16.40 -23.32
C ILE A 171 34.89 -17.63 -24.06
N LEU A 172 34.00 -17.44 -25.03
CA LEU A 172 33.40 -18.53 -25.81
C LEU A 172 34.31 -19.05 -26.93
N LYS A 173 35.28 -18.25 -27.37
CA LYS A 173 36.15 -18.58 -28.51
C LYS A 173 36.91 -19.90 -28.38
N PRO A 174 37.47 -20.28 -27.21
CA PRO A 174 38.15 -21.56 -27.05
C PRO A 174 37.24 -22.79 -27.23
N THR A 175 35.95 -22.68 -26.92
CA THR A 175 35.00 -23.80 -26.98
C THR A 175 34.20 -23.83 -28.29
N LEU A 176 33.80 -22.66 -28.82
CA LEU A 176 32.91 -22.54 -29.97
C LEU A 176 33.61 -22.12 -31.27
N GLY A 177 34.88 -21.70 -31.20
CA GLY A 177 35.66 -21.31 -32.38
C GLY A 177 34.99 -20.20 -33.18
N ALA A 178 34.73 -20.45 -34.47
CA ALA A 178 34.13 -19.49 -35.40
C ALA A 178 32.68 -19.08 -35.01
N TRP A 179 31.99 -19.87 -34.18
CA TRP A 179 30.62 -19.56 -33.76
C TRP A 179 30.54 -18.64 -32.54
N ALA A 180 31.67 -18.36 -31.88
CA ALA A 180 31.69 -17.61 -30.63
C ALA A 180 31.08 -16.20 -30.77
N ASP A 181 31.42 -15.47 -31.83
CA ASP A 181 30.91 -14.12 -32.06
C ASP A 181 29.40 -14.13 -32.34
N ALA A 182 28.93 -15.11 -33.11
CA ALA A 182 27.51 -15.28 -33.41
C ALA A 182 26.71 -15.59 -32.14
N VAL A 183 27.16 -16.57 -31.34
CA VAL A 183 26.50 -16.96 -30.09
C VAL A 183 26.52 -15.83 -29.07
N ALA A 184 27.66 -15.16 -28.90
CA ALA A 184 27.77 -14.01 -27.99
C ALA A 184 26.81 -12.89 -28.40
N THR A 185 26.72 -12.59 -29.70
CA THR A 185 25.79 -11.60 -30.23
C THR A 185 24.35 -12.01 -29.93
N THR A 186 23.95 -13.24 -30.24
CA THR A 186 22.59 -13.73 -29.98
C THR A 186 22.22 -13.64 -28.50
N VAL A 187 23.10 -14.08 -27.59
CA VAL A 187 22.84 -14.03 -26.15
C VAL A 187 22.73 -12.58 -25.66
N VAL A 188 23.69 -11.71 -26.01
CA VAL A 188 23.72 -10.32 -25.55
C VAL A 188 22.53 -9.53 -26.06
N PHE A 189 22.10 -9.75 -27.30
CA PHE A 189 20.95 -9.06 -27.86
C PHE A 189 19.62 -9.63 -27.37
N LEU A 190 19.49 -10.93 -27.08
CA LEU A 190 18.21 -11.51 -26.63
C LEU A 190 17.97 -11.41 -25.12
N THR A 191 19.03 -11.43 -24.29
CA THR A 191 18.92 -11.39 -22.82
C THR A 191 18.14 -10.17 -22.27
N PRO A 192 18.28 -8.94 -22.82
CA PRO A 192 17.49 -7.79 -22.38
C PRO A 192 15.97 -7.99 -22.43
N GLY A 193 15.46 -8.87 -23.31
CA GLY A 193 14.04 -9.18 -23.40
C GLY A 193 13.48 -9.77 -22.10
N ILE A 194 14.29 -10.60 -21.43
CA ILE A 194 13.95 -11.23 -20.15
C ILE A 194 13.63 -10.18 -19.08
N PHE A 195 14.46 -9.14 -18.96
CA PHE A 195 14.24 -8.06 -17.98
C PHE A 195 13.00 -7.24 -18.30
N GLY A 196 12.74 -6.96 -19.58
CA GLY A 196 11.52 -6.28 -20.02
C GLY A 196 10.26 -7.05 -19.64
N PHE A 197 10.25 -8.35 -19.96
CA PHE A 197 9.16 -9.24 -19.58
C PHE A 197 8.97 -9.28 -18.07
N LEU A 198 10.03 -9.53 -17.29
CA LEU A 198 9.94 -9.63 -15.83
C LEU A 198 9.38 -8.37 -15.19
N VAL A 199 9.86 -7.18 -15.58
CA VAL A 199 9.35 -5.93 -15.00
C VAL A 199 7.90 -5.71 -15.38
N TRP A 200 7.52 -5.98 -16.62
CA TRP A 200 6.15 -5.77 -17.06
C TRP A 200 5.19 -6.75 -16.40
N GLU A 201 5.52 -8.04 -16.38
CA GLU A 201 4.76 -9.07 -15.67
C GLU A 201 4.67 -8.77 -14.19
N LEU A 202 5.77 -8.41 -13.53
CA LEU A 202 5.74 -8.08 -12.10
C LEU A 202 4.85 -6.87 -11.83
N LYS A 203 4.94 -5.83 -12.67
CA LYS A 203 4.12 -4.62 -12.54
C LYS A 203 2.62 -4.92 -12.75
N GLU A 204 2.26 -5.64 -13.79
CA GLU A 204 0.85 -5.96 -14.06
C GLU A 204 0.30 -6.94 -13.01
N ASN A 205 1.08 -7.93 -12.58
CA ASN A 205 0.71 -8.79 -11.45
C ASN A 205 0.55 -8.00 -10.15
N TRP A 206 1.39 -6.98 -9.90
CA TRP A 206 1.22 -6.09 -8.75
C TRP A 206 -0.11 -5.33 -8.77
N LYS A 207 -0.61 -4.93 -9.95
CA LYS A 207 -1.94 -4.33 -10.06
C LYS A 207 -3.04 -5.32 -9.71
N LEU A 208 -2.90 -6.59 -10.08
CA LEU A 208 -3.83 -7.65 -9.67
C LEU A 208 -3.80 -7.86 -8.16
N TYR A 209 -2.62 -7.88 -7.55
CA TYR A 209 -2.49 -7.92 -6.10
C TYR A 209 -3.10 -6.68 -5.43
N GLY A 210 -2.91 -5.49 -6.01
CA GLY A 210 -3.54 -4.26 -5.55
C GLY A 210 -5.06 -4.30 -5.65
N GLY A 211 -5.61 -4.80 -6.75
CA GLY A 211 -7.06 -4.94 -6.95
C GLY A 211 -7.72 -5.99 -6.05
N ASN A 212 -6.97 -7.02 -5.62
CA ASN A 212 -7.45 -8.04 -4.69
C ASN A 212 -7.33 -7.62 -3.21
N ARG A 213 -6.66 -6.51 -2.90
CA ARG A 213 -6.59 -5.98 -1.54
C ARG A 213 -7.84 -5.16 -1.25
N SER A 214 -8.30 -5.23 0.00
CA SER A 214 -9.34 -4.33 0.47
C SER A 214 -8.86 -2.88 0.33
N PRO A 215 -9.72 -1.96 -0.16
CA PRO A 215 -9.39 -0.54 -0.16
C PRO A 215 -9.42 0.06 1.25
N TYR A 216 -9.91 -0.69 2.25
CA TYR A 216 -10.01 -0.25 3.64
C TYR A 216 -8.91 -0.87 4.51
N LEU A 217 -8.63 -0.21 5.62
CA LEU A 217 -7.75 -0.71 6.66
C LEU A 217 -8.46 -1.85 7.43
N ASP A 218 -8.09 -3.08 7.11
CA ASP A 218 -8.70 -4.31 7.65
C ASP A 218 -7.84 -5.00 8.70
N PRO A 219 -8.43 -5.92 9.51
CA PRO A 219 -7.70 -6.68 10.50
C PRO A 219 -6.54 -7.50 9.90
N VAL A 220 -5.37 -7.41 10.51
CA VAL A 220 -4.13 -8.03 10.05
C VAL A 220 -3.88 -9.36 10.77
N LEU A 221 -3.11 -10.24 10.13
CA LEU A 221 -2.66 -11.49 10.72
C LEU A 221 -1.49 -11.24 11.68
N ILE A 222 -1.61 -11.74 12.90
CA ILE A 222 -0.64 -11.59 13.99
C ILE A 222 0.19 -12.87 14.14
N GLY A 223 -0.48 -14.03 14.23
CA GLY A 223 0.18 -15.31 14.52
C GLY A 223 0.70 -16.05 13.28
N HIS A 224 1.67 -16.94 13.49
CA HIS A 224 2.22 -17.85 12.47
C HIS A 224 1.17 -18.76 11.78
N HIS A 225 -0.03 -18.88 12.36
CA HIS A 225 -1.11 -19.71 11.85
C HIS A 225 -2.21 -18.91 11.13
N GLY A 226 -1.95 -17.66 10.76
CA GLY A 226 -2.95 -16.82 10.08
C GLY A 226 -4.11 -16.43 11.00
N GLU A 227 -3.78 -16.11 12.25
CA GLU A 227 -4.74 -15.68 13.27
C GLU A 227 -4.72 -14.15 13.41
N ASN A 228 -5.88 -13.52 13.53
CA ASN A 228 -6.03 -12.12 13.92
C ASN A 228 -6.39 -12.01 15.42
N MET A 229 -6.44 -10.79 15.98
CA MET A 229 -6.74 -10.58 17.41
C MET A 229 -8.03 -11.28 17.85
N ARG A 230 -9.10 -11.15 17.05
CA ARG A 230 -10.40 -11.79 17.32
C ARG A 230 -10.28 -13.30 17.40
N ARG A 231 -9.52 -13.94 16.49
CA ARG A 231 -9.25 -15.39 16.52
C ARG A 231 -8.37 -15.80 17.70
N LEU A 232 -7.48 -14.95 18.20
CA LEU A 232 -6.67 -15.24 19.38
C LEU A 232 -7.53 -15.26 20.65
N LEU A 233 -8.42 -14.27 20.81
CA LEU A 233 -9.21 -14.07 22.03
C LEU A 233 -10.54 -14.84 22.05
N ARG A 234 -11.31 -14.86 20.95
CA ARG A 234 -12.68 -15.40 20.94
C ARG A 234 -12.68 -16.93 20.77
N PRO A 235 -13.22 -17.71 21.72
CA PRO A 235 -13.38 -19.15 21.58
C PRO A 235 -14.21 -19.56 20.35
N GLY A 236 -13.81 -20.62 19.66
CA GLY A 236 -14.57 -21.19 18.54
C GLY A 236 -13.92 -22.45 17.99
N PHE A 237 -14.53 -23.07 16.97
CA PHE A 237 -14.05 -24.35 16.41
C PHE A 237 -12.60 -24.24 15.90
N HIS A 238 -12.26 -23.13 15.22
CA HIS A 238 -10.91 -22.80 14.73
C HIS A 238 -10.34 -21.49 15.31
N SER A 239 -10.86 -21.02 16.45
CA SER A 239 -10.40 -19.80 17.14
C SER A 239 -10.23 -20.01 18.64
N GLY A 240 -9.82 -18.98 19.36
CA GLY A 240 -9.63 -18.95 20.82
C GLY A 240 -8.33 -19.60 21.24
N THR A 241 -7.23 -19.29 20.55
CA THR A 241 -5.92 -19.88 20.86
C THR A 241 -5.50 -19.56 22.29
N ILE A 242 -5.68 -18.32 22.76
CA ILE A 242 -5.36 -17.94 24.13
C ILE A 242 -6.24 -18.68 25.15
N PRO A 243 -7.59 -18.65 25.07
CA PRO A 243 -8.46 -19.43 25.95
C PRO A 243 -8.15 -20.94 25.95
N LYS A 244 -7.88 -21.53 24.77
CA LYS A 244 -7.57 -22.96 24.63
C LYS A 244 -6.23 -23.28 25.30
N LEU A 245 -5.22 -22.44 25.14
CA LEU A 245 -3.92 -22.62 25.82
C LEU A 245 -4.07 -22.52 27.34
N TYR A 246 -4.81 -21.54 27.85
CA TYR A 246 -5.09 -21.44 29.29
C TYR A 246 -5.90 -22.63 29.83
N SER A 247 -6.89 -23.11 29.08
CA SER A 247 -7.64 -24.33 29.43
C SER A 247 -6.74 -25.56 29.50
N ARG A 248 -5.85 -25.73 28.51
CA ARG A 248 -4.85 -26.81 28.48
C ARG A 248 -3.83 -26.69 29.61
N LEU A 249 -3.39 -25.47 29.95
CA LEU A 249 -2.50 -25.21 31.07
C LEU A 249 -3.17 -25.58 32.41
N ARG A 250 -4.42 -25.17 32.64
CA ARG A 250 -5.19 -25.58 33.84
C ARG A 250 -5.36 -27.09 33.93
N ARG A 251 -5.62 -27.78 32.81
CA ARG A 251 -5.69 -29.25 32.76
C ARG A 251 -4.33 -29.89 33.04
N ALA A 252 -3.24 -29.29 32.55
CA ALA A 252 -1.89 -29.76 32.81
C ALA A 252 -1.53 -29.70 34.31
N GLU A 253 -1.89 -28.63 35.01
CA GLU A 253 -1.66 -28.49 36.46
C GLU A 253 -2.36 -29.57 37.30
N ARG A 254 -3.51 -30.07 36.82
CA ARG A 254 -4.29 -31.13 37.48
C ARG A 254 -3.77 -32.54 37.18
N HIS A 255 -2.70 -32.68 36.39
CA HIS A 255 -2.19 -34.00 36.01
C HIS A 255 -1.65 -34.75 37.25
N PRO A 256 -2.02 -36.03 37.46
CA PRO A 256 -1.64 -36.76 38.68
C PRO A 256 -0.13 -37.03 38.77
N VAL A 257 0.51 -37.31 37.63
CA VAL A 257 1.96 -37.57 37.56
C VAL A 257 2.74 -36.26 37.51
N ALA A 258 3.63 -36.03 38.50
CA ALA A 258 4.39 -34.79 38.66
C ALA A 258 5.32 -34.46 37.48
N VAL A 259 6.00 -35.46 36.92
CA VAL A 259 6.89 -35.29 35.76
C VAL A 259 6.10 -34.78 34.55
N GLU A 260 4.97 -35.41 34.27
CA GLU A 260 4.12 -35.07 33.13
C GLU A 260 3.41 -33.71 33.34
N ARG A 261 3.04 -33.38 34.59
CA ARG A 261 2.56 -32.04 34.97
C ARG A 261 3.60 -30.97 34.61
N ARG A 262 4.86 -31.15 35.03
CA ARG A 262 5.95 -30.21 34.73
C ARG A 262 6.18 -30.06 33.23
N ARG A 263 6.26 -31.17 32.50
CA ARG A 263 6.48 -31.17 31.03
C ARG A 263 5.38 -30.40 30.30
N ARG A 264 4.10 -30.70 30.59
CA ARG A 264 2.95 -30.04 29.95
C ARG A 264 2.84 -28.56 30.30
N ARG A 265 3.15 -28.20 31.56
CA ARG A 265 3.21 -26.81 32.00
C ARG A 265 4.22 -26.00 31.20
N ILE A 266 5.45 -26.53 31.05
CA ILE A 266 6.50 -25.88 30.25
C ILE A 266 6.04 -25.73 28.79
N LEU A 267 5.49 -26.80 28.20
CA LEU A 267 5.00 -26.78 26.81
C LEU A 267 3.94 -25.69 26.58
N TYR A 268 2.91 -25.60 27.43
CA TYR A 268 1.83 -24.63 27.22
C TYR A 268 2.23 -23.21 27.58
N ARG A 269 3.14 -23.00 28.56
CA ARG A 269 3.74 -21.68 28.81
C ARG A 269 4.60 -21.20 27.64
N SER A 270 5.43 -22.08 27.06
CA SER A 270 6.21 -21.76 25.86
C SER A 270 5.30 -21.40 24.67
N ARG A 271 4.17 -22.09 24.49
CA ARG A 271 3.19 -21.72 23.46
C ARG A 271 2.51 -20.37 23.71
N LEU A 272 2.18 -20.05 24.96
CA LEU A 272 1.67 -18.71 25.31
C LEU A 272 2.72 -17.64 25.02
N HIS A 273 3.99 -17.91 25.35
CA HIS A 273 5.09 -16.99 25.08
C HIS A 273 5.30 -16.73 23.58
N HIS A 274 5.13 -17.73 22.70
CA HIS A 274 5.16 -17.48 21.24
C HIS A 274 3.99 -16.62 20.73
N VAL A 275 2.82 -16.73 21.36
CA VAL A 275 1.68 -15.84 21.05
C VAL A 275 1.99 -14.41 21.51
N GLU A 276 2.57 -14.27 22.70
CA GLU A 276 3.04 -12.99 23.24
C GLU A 276 4.09 -12.35 22.32
N GLU A 277 5.09 -13.10 21.86
CA GLU A 277 6.12 -12.64 20.91
C GLU A 277 5.51 -12.20 19.56
N SER A 278 4.52 -12.94 19.06
CA SER A 278 3.80 -12.57 17.83
C SER A 278 3.01 -11.26 18.00
N LEU A 279 2.35 -11.09 19.14
CA LEU A 279 1.65 -9.85 19.49
C LEU A 279 2.63 -8.69 19.66
N HIS A 280 3.77 -8.93 20.32
CA HIS A 280 4.83 -7.94 20.48
C HIS A 280 5.29 -7.41 19.13
N HIS A 281 5.65 -8.30 18.20
CA HIS A 281 6.05 -7.93 16.84
C HIS A 281 4.95 -7.18 16.08
N PHE A 282 3.68 -7.54 16.27
CA PHE A 282 2.56 -6.85 15.66
C PHE A 282 2.43 -5.41 16.17
N ILE A 283 2.40 -5.19 17.50
CA ILE A 283 2.28 -3.84 18.07
C ILE A 283 3.52 -2.99 17.74
N GLU A 284 4.71 -3.58 17.81
CA GLU A 284 5.95 -2.90 17.45
C GLU A 284 5.93 -2.43 16.00
N ARG A 285 5.54 -3.32 15.07
CA ARG A 285 5.55 -3.02 13.63
C ARG A 285 4.45 -2.06 13.21
N GLU A 286 3.23 -2.27 13.68
CA GLU A 286 2.06 -1.53 13.19
C GLU A 286 1.83 -0.22 13.93
N PHE A 287 2.30 -0.10 15.18
CA PHE A 287 2.03 1.06 16.03
C PHE A 287 3.31 1.79 16.46
N CYS A 288 4.27 1.12 17.09
CA CYS A 288 5.46 1.81 17.62
C CYS A 288 6.34 2.34 16.49
N GLN A 289 6.57 1.55 15.44
CA GLN A 289 7.37 1.98 14.29
C GLN A 289 6.74 3.17 13.55
N LEU A 290 5.41 3.19 13.46
CA LEU A 290 4.65 4.28 12.86
C LEU A 290 4.90 5.61 13.61
N LEU A 291 4.86 5.56 14.94
CA LEU A 291 5.14 6.73 15.80
C LEU A 291 6.63 7.11 15.78
N ARG A 292 7.57 6.17 15.65
CA ARG A 292 9.01 6.50 15.52
C ARG A 292 9.34 7.25 14.24
N GLU A 293 8.60 6.98 13.16
CA GLU A 293 8.78 7.68 11.88
C GLU A 293 8.02 9.01 11.80
N SER A 294 7.22 9.33 12.83
CA SER A 294 6.41 10.54 12.87
C SER A 294 7.25 11.79 13.14
N HIS A 295 6.86 12.88 12.50
CA HIS A 295 7.42 14.20 12.77
C HIS A 295 7.07 14.69 14.19
N ALA A 296 5.83 14.50 14.65
CA ALA A 296 5.38 14.93 15.99
C ALA A 296 6.06 14.19 17.15
N PHE A 297 6.54 12.97 16.90
CA PHE A 297 7.21 12.12 17.90
C PHE A 297 8.73 12.02 17.68
N LEU A 298 9.33 12.91 16.88
CA LEU A 298 10.78 12.97 16.69
C LEU A 298 11.52 13.05 18.04
N GLY A 299 12.45 12.11 18.25
CA GLY A 299 13.21 12.02 19.49
C GLY A 299 12.45 11.40 20.68
N THR A 300 11.23 10.91 20.47
CA THR A 300 10.48 10.14 21.46
C THR A 300 10.60 8.64 21.17
N GLU A 301 11.24 7.91 22.07
CA GLU A 301 11.36 6.45 21.95
C GLU A 301 10.15 5.78 22.57
N ILE A 302 9.24 5.29 21.73
CA ILE A 302 8.09 4.48 22.14
C ILE A 302 8.37 3.02 21.82
N SER A 303 8.17 2.15 22.81
CA SER A 303 8.30 0.71 22.65
C SER A 303 7.35 -0.05 23.58
N VAL A 304 7.12 -1.31 23.25
CA VAL A 304 6.43 -2.26 24.12
C VAL A 304 7.40 -2.74 25.22
N ASP A 305 7.03 -2.59 26.50
CA ASP A 305 7.80 -3.17 27.62
C ASP A 305 7.34 -4.60 27.89
N LYS A 306 6.03 -4.77 28.14
CA LYS A 306 5.44 -6.06 28.52
C LYS A 306 4.09 -6.28 27.88
N LEU A 307 3.76 -7.55 27.72
CA LEU A 307 2.45 -8.04 27.32
C LEU A 307 1.92 -8.99 28.38
N HIS A 308 0.71 -8.73 28.84
CA HIS A 308 0.02 -9.57 29.79
C HIS A 308 -1.17 -10.24 29.10
N LEU A 309 -1.01 -11.52 28.76
CA LEU A 309 -2.11 -12.32 28.21
C LEU A 309 -2.98 -12.86 29.35
N ASN A 310 -4.28 -12.63 29.28
CA ASN A 310 -5.29 -13.24 30.15
C ASN A 310 -6.20 -14.17 29.34
N VAL A 311 -7.23 -14.74 29.97
CA VAL A 311 -8.11 -15.71 29.29
C VAL A 311 -8.91 -15.05 28.17
N ASN A 312 -9.42 -13.84 28.40
CA ASN A 312 -10.24 -13.07 27.48
C ASN A 312 -9.70 -11.66 27.19
N SER A 313 -8.55 -11.28 27.76
CA SER A 313 -7.95 -9.96 27.54
C SER A 313 -6.44 -10.02 27.28
N ILE A 314 -5.91 -8.96 26.68
CA ILE A 314 -4.49 -8.71 26.45
C ILE A 314 -4.23 -7.28 26.90
N ASP A 315 -3.26 -7.11 27.79
CA ASP A 315 -2.80 -5.79 28.21
C ASP A 315 -1.39 -5.55 27.67
N VAL A 316 -1.20 -4.40 27.03
CA VAL A 316 0.04 -3.95 26.40
C VAL A 316 0.59 -2.77 27.19
N GLU A 317 1.76 -2.95 27.78
CA GLU A 317 2.49 -1.87 28.46
C GLU A 317 3.41 -1.17 27.46
N LEU A 318 3.17 0.13 27.25
CA LEU A 318 3.95 0.99 26.37
C LEU A 318 4.71 2.03 27.19
N VAL A 319 6.02 2.09 26.96
CA VAL A 319 6.92 3.05 27.60
C VAL A 319 7.30 4.17 26.64
N ALA A 320 7.48 5.37 27.19
CA ALA A 320 8.04 6.52 26.48
C ALA A 320 8.96 7.30 27.43
N PRO A 321 10.20 6.80 27.69
CA PRO A 321 11.07 7.32 28.75
C PRO A 321 11.42 8.81 28.61
N THR A 322 11.37 9.34 27.38
CA THR A 322 11.63 10.76 27.10
C THR A 322 10.47 11.68 27.50
N LEU A 323 9.27 11.14 27.68
CA LEU A 323 8.07 11.89 28.09
C LEU A 323 7.78 11.72 29.59
N SER A 324 7.80 10.48 30.10
CA SER A 324 7.53 10.16 31.50
C SER A 324 7.96 8.72 31.82
N ASP A 325 8.25 8.46 33.10
CA ASP A 325 8.45 7.10 33.63
C ASP A 325 7.12 6.32 33.77
N ASP A 326 5.98 6.99 33.63
CA ASP A 326 4.66 6.37 33.71
C ASP A 326 4.28 5.62 32.42
N VAL A 327 3.95 4.33 32.57
CA VAL A 327 3.52 3.47 31.46
C VAL A 327 2.07 3.72 31.01
N LEU A 328 1.85 3.69 29.70
CA LEU A 328 0.53 3.58 29.09
C LEU A 328 0.15 2.10 29.04
N ILE A 329 -1.05 1.73 29.51
CA ILE A 329 -1.56 0.36 29.42
C ILE A 329 -2.77 0.34 28.49
N LEU A 330 -2.61 -0.28 27.32
CA LEU A 330 -3.68 -0.54 26.36
C LEU A 330 -4.25 -1.94 26.60
N GLY A 331 -5.56 -2.05 26.77
CA GLY A 331 -6.26 -3.32 26.94
C GLY A 331 -7.08 -3.67 25.70
N PHE A 332 -7.00 -4.92 25.26
CA PHE A 332 -7.91 -5.54 24.30
C PHE A 332 -8.67 -6.65 25.01
N GLU A 333 -10.00 -6.62 24.98
CA GLU A 333 -10.84 -7.58 25.70
C GLU A 333 -11.91 -8.17 24.79
N SER A 334 -12.08 -9.49 24.86
CA SER A 334 -13.26 -10.17 24.32
C SER A 334 -14.36 -10.07 25.36
N GLN A 335 -15.33 -9.19 25.10
CA GLN A 335 -16.52 -9.00 25.91
C GLN A 335 -17.75 -9.36 25.08
N ALA A 336 -18.49 -10.37 25.53
CA ALA A 336 -19.58 -10.98 24.78
C ALA A 336 -19.16 -11.35 23.33
N GLU A 337 -19.75 -10.70 22.33
CA GLU A 337 -19.52 -10.92 20.89
C GLU A 337 -18.39 -10.03 20.31
N TRP A 338 -17.92 -9.06 21.10
CA TRP A 338 -17.14 -7.90 20.68
C TRP A 338 -15.68 -7.97 21.13
N ILE A 339 -14.80 -7.37 20.32
CA ILE A 339 -13.46 -6.99 20.75
C ILE A 339 -13.48 -5.52 21.17
N VAL A 340 -13.23 -5.27 22.45
CA VAL A 340 -13.28 -3.96 23.08
C VAL A 340 -11.87 -3.49 23.38
N ALA A 341 -11.52 -2.28 22.95
CA ALA A 341 -10.30 -1.60 23.35
C ALA A 341 -10.56 -0.66 24.54
N THR A 342 -9.54 -0.47 25.36
CA THR A 342 -9.57 0.51 26.46
C THR A 342 -8.17 0.93 26.87
N ILE A 343 -8.05 2.16 27.38
CA ILE A 343 -6.85 2.65 28.04
C ILE A 343 -7.02 2.40 29.55
N ARG A 344 -6.39 1.33 30.05
CA ARG A 344 -6.46 0.96 31.49
C ARG A 344 -5.68 1.93 32.37
N LYS A 345 -4.55 2.43 31.86
CA LYS A 345 -3.74 3.45 32.52
C LYS A 345 -3.27 4.45 31.45
N PRO A 346 -3.60 5.75 31.57
CA PRO A 346 -3.23 6.74 30.56
C PRO A 346 -1.71 6.98 30.50
N GLY A 347 -1.01 6.96 31.63
CA GLY A 347 0.45 7.07 31.67
C GLY A 347 0.98 8.35 31.01
N TRP A 348 2.04 8.21 30.20
CA TRP A 348 2.71 9.31 29.50
C TRP A 348 1.80 10.09 28.52
N ILE A 349 0.62 9.59 28.13
CA ILE A 349 -0.27 10.32 27.21
C ILE A 349 -0.78 11.64 27.78
N LEU A 350 -0.72 11.79 29.12
CA LEU A 350 -1.09 13.02 29.81
C LEU A 350 -0.09 14.17 29.58
N GLN A 351 1.13 13.86 29.14
CA GLN A 351 2.18 14.86 28.88
C GLN A 351 2.21 15.32 27.41
N LEU A 352 1.36 14.77 26.56
CA LEU A 352 1.37 15.05 25.12
C LEU A 352 0.82 16.43 24.80
N ASP A 353 1.51 17.11 23.88
CA ASP A 353 1.00 18.34 23.29
C ASP A 353 -0.15 18.07 22.29
N PRO A 354 -0.92 19.09 21.89
CA PRO A 354 -2.06 18.88 21.00
C PRO A 354 -1.70 18.21 19.65
N PRO A 355 -0.60 18.57 18.96
CA PRO A 355 -0.16 17.84 17.76
C PRO A 355 0.12 16.35 18.00
N GLN A 356 0.85 16.00 19.07
CA GLN A 356 1.15 14.62 19.42
C GLN A 356 -0.12 13.82 19.75
N ARG A 357 -1.10 14.44 20.41
CA ARG A 357 -2.40 13.79 20.69
C ARG A 357 -3.13 13.40 19.41
N VAL A 358 -3.16 14.28 18.40
CA VAL A 358 -3.80 13.98 17.10
C VAL A 358 -3.09 12.82 16.39
N VAL A 359 -1.76 12.80 16.43
CA VAL A 359 -0.97 11.72 15.82
C VAL A 359 -1.16 10.40 16.57
N LEU A 360 -1.21 10.43 17.91
CA LEU A 360 -1.46 9.25 18.71
C LEU A 360 -2.88 8.70 18.52
N GLU A 361 -3.91 9.56 18.51
CA GLU A 361 -5.30 9.17 18.21
C GLU A 361 -5.40 8.49 16.85
N THR A 362 -4.70 9.04 15.85
CA THR A 362 -4.67 8.47 14.50
C THR A 362 -3.96 7.11 14.47
N ALA A 363 -2.82 6.99 15.16
CA ALA A 363 -2.10 5.72 15.29
C ALA A 363 -2.93 4.66 16.01
N LEU A 364 -3.62 5.03 17.10
CA LEU A 364 -4.50 4.13 17.85
C LEU A 364 -5.68 3.66 17.00
N LEU A 365 -6.32 4.55 16.24
CA LEU A 365 -7.35 4.18 15.29
C LEU A 365 -6.83 3.13 14.30
N GLY A 366 -5.64 3.32 13.73
CA GLY A 366 -5.01 2.35 12.85
C GLY A 366 -4.79 1.00 13.52
N LEU A 367 -4.20 1.01 14.71
CA LEU A 367 -3.95 -0.19 15.51
C LEU A 367 -5.25 -0.93 15.83
N TYR A 368 -6.32 -0.21 16.16
CA TYR A 368 -7.64 -0.78 16.47
C TYR A 368 -8.28 -1.41 15.24
N LYS A 369 -8.25 -0.73 14.09
CA LYS A 369 -8.71 -1.27 12.81
C LYS A 369 -7.95 -2.55 12.44
N GLN A 370 -6.63 -2.54 12.54
CA GLN A 370 -5.77 -3.70 12.23
C GLN A 370 -5.88 -4.82 13.26
N SER A 371 -6.25 -4.50 14.50
CA SER A 371 -6.59 -5.50 15.52
C SER A 371 -8.00 -6.06 15.33
N GLY A 372 -8.87 -5.38 14.59
CA GLY A 372 -10.29 -5.75 14.49
C GLY A 372 -11.05 -5.49 15.79
N VAL A 373 -10.75 -4.36 16.44
CA VAL A 373 -11.55 -3.82 17.53
C VAL A 373 -12.90 -3.37 16.99
N ASP A 374 -13.96 -3.75 17.68
CA ASP A 374 -15.33 -3.35 17.37
C ASP A 374 -15.70 -2.06 18.11
N LEU A 375 -15.36 -1.96 19.39
CA LEU A 375 -15.75 -0.87 20.30
C LEU A 375 -14.54 -0.33 21.08
N ASP A 376 -14.52 0.96 21.35
CA ASP A 376 -13.53 1.62 22.21
C ASP A 376 -14.22 2.30 23.40
N ARG A 377 -13.72 2.08 24.61
CA ARG A 377 -14.39 2.57 25.83
C ARG A 377 -14.31 4.08 25.97
N GLU A 378 -13.21 4.69 25.58
CA GLU A 378 -12.98 6.14 25.65
C GLU A 378 -13.89 6.87 24.65
N GLN A 379 -14.06 6.29 23.47
CA GLN A 379 -15.02 6.74 22.48
C GLN A 379 -16.47 6.62 22.97
N ILE A 380 -16.87 5.49 23.56
CA ILE A 380 -18.20 5.32 24.18
C ILE A 380 -18.43 6.41 25.23
N GLN A 381 -17.47 6.60 26.14
CA GLN A 381 -17.57 7.63 27.18
C GLN A 381 -17.76 9.03 26.59
N THR A 382 -17.11 9.35 25.47
CA THR A 382 -17.25 10.65 24.80
C THR A 382 -18.64 10.85 24.17
N LEU A 383 -19.28 9.79 23.71
CA LEU A 383 -20.63 9.85 23.15
C LEU A 383 -21.72 9.97 24.21
N LEU A 384 -21.46 9.51 25.43
CA LEU A 384 -22.44 9.53 26.51
C LEU A 384 -22.50 10.91 27.21
N PRO A 385 -23.68 11.30 27.77
CA PRO A 385 -23.79 12.50 28.60
C PRO A 385 -22.81 12.48 29.77
N GLN A 386 -22.25 13.63 30.15
CA GLN A 386 -21.28 13.72 31.25
C GLN A 386 -21.96 14.15 32.57
N PRO A 387 -21.66 13.51 33.72
CA PRO A 387 -20.81 12.31 33.85
C PRO A 387 -21.46 11.08 33.23
N ALA A 388 -20.66 10.24 32.56
CA ALA A 388 -21.15 9.03 31.91
C ALA A 388 -21.86 8.11 32.92
N PRO A 389 -23.08 7.63 32.62
CA PRO A 389 -23.75 6.65 33.48
C PRO A 389 -22.97 5.32 33.48
N PRO A 390 -23.17 4.47 34.50
CA PRO A 390 -22.77 3.08 34.43
C PRO A 390 -23.30 2.43 33.14
N TYR A 391 -22.44 1.65 32.49
CA TYR A 391 -22.77 0.97 31.26
C TYR A 391 -22.08 -0.39 31.18
N ASP A 392 -22.64 -1.28 30.36
CA ASP A 392 -22.07 -2.57 30.04
C ASP A 392 -22.21 -2.86 28.53
N ILE A 393 -21.32 -3.72 28.02
CA ILE A 393 -21.34 -4.18 26.63
C ILE A 393 -21.76 -5.66 26.67
N ASP A 394 -22.95 -5.95 26.15
CA ASP A 394 -23.53 -7.29 26.14
C ASP A 394 -23.59 -7.87 24.72
N GLU A 395 -24.25 -9.01 24.56
CA GLU A 395 -24.38 -9.70 23.26
C GLU A 395 -25.21 -8.90 22.24
N ILE A 396 -26.07 -8.00 22.70
CA ILE A 396 -27.01 -7.22 21.88
C ILE A 396 -26.41 -5.86 21.56
N GLY A 397 -25.58 -5.30 22.43
CA GLY A 397 -24.87 -4.04 22.19
C GLY A 397 -24.48 -3.33 23.48
N LEU A 398 -24.92 -2.08 23.63
CA LEU A 398 -24.57 -1.22 24.76
C LEU A 398 -25.78 -1.05 25.69
N THR A 399 -25.62 -1.45 26.96
CA THR A 399 -26.62 -1.29 28.02
C THR A 399 -26.17 -0.19 28.99
N LEU A 400 -27.09 0.70 29.37
CA LEU A 400 -26.84 1.88 30.19
C LEU A 400 -27.83 1.93 31.36
N TRP A 401 -27.40 2.47 32.50
CA TRP A 401 -28.27 2.71 33.65
C TRP A 401 -28.32 4.21 34.00
N PRO A 402 -29.30 4.96 33.46
CA PRO A 402 -29.36 6.42 33.58
C PRO A 402 -29.40 6.93 35.03
N ASN A 403 -30.06 6.20 35.92
CA ASN A 403 -30.28 6.60 37.32
C ASN A 403 -29.21 6.07 38.29
N GLN A 404 -28.22 5.32 37.82
CA GLN A 404 -27.17 4.69 38.63
C GLN A 404 -27.66 3.69 39.70
N ASP A 405 -28.96 3.44 39.79
CA ASP A 405 -29.61 2.52 40.74
C ASP A 405 -29.77 1.10 40.19
N PHE A 406 -29.37 0.88 38.93
CA PHE A 406 -29.46 -0.37 38.18
C PHE A 406 -30.88 -0.94 38.01
N HIS A 407 -31.93 -0.15 38.29
CA HIS A 407 -33.32 -0.60 38.16
C HIS A 407 -33.87 -0.43 36.75
N GLU A 408 -33.51 0.67 36.09
CA GLU A 408 -33.96 0.99 34.74
C GLU A 408 -32.77 0.97 33.77
N SER A 409 -32.89 0.19 32.69
CA SER A 409 -31.84 0.08 31.66
C SER A 409 -32.29 0.64 30.32
N LEU A 410 -31.35 1.29 29.63
CA LEU A 410 -31.45 1.68 28.23
C LEU A 410 -30.50 0.83 27.40
N HIS A 411 -30.97 0.34 26.25
CA HIS A 411 -30.23 -0.54 25.36
C HIS A 411 -30.09 0.12 23.99
N TYR A 412 -28.85 0.20 23.51
CA TYR A 412 -28.53 0.42 22.10
C TYR A 412 -28.23 -0.94 21.48
N GLU A 413 -29.21 -1.47 20.75
CA GLU A 413 -29.07 -2.69 19.98
C GLU A 413 -28.18 -2.42 18.76
N ILE A 414 -27.01 -3.08 18.73
CA ILE A 414 -26.02 -2.95 17.66
C ILE A 414 -26.34 -4.03 16.61
N ASP A 415 -26.88 -3.57 15.48
CA ASP A 415 -27.17 -4.40 14.31
C ASP A 415 -26.57 -3.79 13.03
N ASP A 416 -26.92 -4.32 11.85
CA ASP A 416 -26.41 -3.83 10.56
C ASP A 416 -26.98 -2.46 10.14
N ARG A 417 -27.68 -1.74 11.03
CA ARG A 417 -28.22 -0.41 10.73
C ARG A 417 -27.13 0.65 10.81
N LYS A 418 -27.41 1.78 10.15
CA LYS A 418 -26.54 2.97 10.19
C LYS A 418 -26.67 3.79 11.47
N GLU A 419 -27.71 3.54 12.26
CA GLU A 419 -28.03 4.32 13.45
C GLU A 419 -28.72 3.44 14.49
N PHE A 420 -28.28 3.54 15.74
CA PHE A 420 -28.78 2.78 16.87
C PHE A 420 -29.64 3.69 17.74
N SER A 421 -30.92 3.34 17.89
CA SER A 421 -31.86 4.08 18.72
C SER A 421 -32.00 3.43 20.10
N PRO A 422 -31.91 4.21 21.20
CA PRO A 422 -32.02 3.67 22.55
C PRO A 422 -33.43 3.15 22.87
N ARG A 423 -33.51 2.02 23.56
CA ARG A 423 -34.76 1.40 24.01
C ARG A 423 -34.74 1.13 25.53
N PRO A 424 -35.86 1.30 26.25
CA PRO A 424 -37.17 1.74 25.78
C PRO A 424 -37.25 3.25 25.49
N VAL A 425 -37.98 3.60 24.42
CA VAL A 425 -38.08 4.99 23.90
C VAL A 425 -38.58 6.02 24.93
N PRO A 426 -39.58 5.73 25.79
CA PRO A 426 -40.03 6.70 26.80
C PRO A 426 -38.90 7.11 27.76
N LEU A 427 -38.13 6.13 28.25
CA LEU A 427 -37.01 6.36 29.15
C LEU A 427 -35.89 7.15 28.46
N ALA A 428 -35.60 6.81 27.20
CA ALA A 428 -34.59 7.52 26.41
C ALA A 428 -34.96 9.01 26.21
N LYS A 429 -36.24 9.32 25.98
CA LYS A 429 -36.73 10.69 25.88
C LYS A 429 -36.63 11.44 27.21
N THR A 430 -36.98 10.79 28.32
CA THR A 430 -36.88 11.38 29.67
C THR A 430 -35.45 11.81 29.98
N HIS A 431 -34.48 10.94 29.70
CA HIS A 431 -33.06 11.21 29.96
C HIS A 431 -32.32 11.84 28.77
N LYS A 432 -33.02 12.19 27.69
CA LYS A 432 -32.48 12.86 26.49
C LYS A 432 -31.31 12.12 25.81
N TYR A 433 -31.37 10.79 25.75
CA TYR A 433 -30.39 10.01 25.00
C TYR A 433 -30.71 10.02 23.50
N PRO A 434 -29.84 10.58 22.65
CA PRO A 434 -30.05 10.61 21.21
C PRO A 434 -29.73 9.25 20.57
N PRO A 435 -30.26 8.96 19.38
CA PRO A 435 -29.72 7.90 18.55
C PRO A 435 -28.23 8.12 18.23
N ILE A 436 -27.48 7.04 18.03
CA ILE A 436 -26.04 7.07 17.76
C ILE A 436 -25.78 6.49 16.37
N GLU A 437 -25.05 7.22 15.53
CA GLU A 437 -24.61 6.72 14.21
C GLU A 437 -23.60 5.58 14.38
N ALA A 438 -23.72 4.55 13.54
CA ALA A 438 -22.93 3.32 13.69
C ALA A 438 -21.42 3.57 13.52
N ASP A 439 -21.01 4.45 12.60
CA ASP A 439 -19.63 4.84 12.39
C ASP A 439 -19.06 5.76 13.48
N LYS A 440 -19.93 6.33 14.33
CA LYS A 440 -19.53 7.06 15.54
C LYS A 440 -19.34 6.16 16.75
N LEU A 441 -19.92 4.97 16.78
CA LEU A 441 -19.79 4.01 17.90
C LEU A 441 -18.83 2.86 17.58
N LEU A 442 -18.94 2.28 16.39
CA LEU A 442 -18.20 1.09 15.98
C LEU A 442 -16.94 1.48 15.21
N VAL A 443 -15.78 1.18 15.79
CA VAL A 443 -14.48 1.35 15.14
C VAL A 443 -14.40 0.48 13.87
N SER A 444 -15.01 -0.71 13.91
CA SER A 444 -15.08 -1.62 12.76
C SER A 444 -15.79 -1.00 11.55
N HIS A 445 -16.80 -0.15 11.77
CA HIS A 445 -17.59 0.50 10.70
C HIS A 445 -16.98 1.81 10.19
N MET A 446 -15.93 2.34 10.83
CA MET A 446 -15.25 3.55 10.35
C MET A 446 -14.50 3.27 9.03
N PRO A 447 -14.82 3.99 7.94
CA PRO A 447 -14.26 3.72 6.62
C PRO A 447 -12.89 4.40 6.45
N VAL A 448 -11.84 3.80 7.02
CA VAL A 448 -10.46 4.26 6.82
C VAL A 448 -9.92 3.65 5.52
N LEU A 449 -9.83 4.47 4.46
CA LEU A 449 -9.23 4.05 3.19
C LEU A 449 -7.72 3.92 3.33
N TRP A 450 -7.15 2.85 2.77
CA TRP A 450 -5.70 2.61 2.78
C TRP A 450 -4.91 3.74 2.13
N GLU A 451 -5.41 4.28 1.01
CA GLU A 451 -4.76 5.40 0.31
C GLU A 451 -4.75 6.66 1.18
N THR A 452 -5.87 6.99 1.83
CA THR A 452 -5.95 8.14 2.75
C THR A 452 -5.03 7.94 3.95
N TRP A 453 -4.97 6.73 4.51
CA TRP A 453 -4.07 6.37 5.60
C TRP A 453 -2.60 6.60 5.22
N VAL A 454 -2.15 6.07 4.07
CA VAL A 454 -0.77 6.24 3.60
C VAL A 454 -0.45 7.71 3.32
N ASN A 455 -1.34 8.44 2.65
CA ASN A 455 -1.15 9.86 2.36
C ASN A 455 -1.06 10.69 3.64
N TRP A 456 -1.87 10.36 4.65
CA TRP A 456 -1.84 11.03 5.95
C TRP A 456 -0.47 10.89 6.61
N TRP A 457 0.04 9.66 6.73
CA TRP A 457 1.35 9.39 7.35
C TRP A 457 2.53 9.95 6.56
N GLN A 458 2.48 9.94 5.22
CA GLN A 458 3.50 10.60 4.41
C GLN A 458 3.51 12.12 4.62
N THR A 459 2.33 12.73 4.72
CA THR A 459 2.21 14.18 4.95
C THR A 459 2.68 14.56 6.35
N GLU A 460 2.35 13.73 7.36
CA GLU A 460 2.80 13.89 8.75
C GLU A 460 4.32 13.80 8.85
N LYS A 461 4.94 12.76 8.27
CA LYS A 461 6.38 12.54 8.26
C LYS A 461 7.16 13.71 7.62
N GLU A 462 6.57 14.36 6.61
CA GLU A 462 7.15 15.52 5.94
C GLU A 462 6.91 16.85 6.68
N GLY A 463 6.20 16.84 7.81
CA GLY A 463 5.87 18.05 8.58
C GLY A 463 4.90 18.99 7.87
N ARG A 464 4.11 18.48 6.92
CA ARG A 464 3.12 19.26 6.16
C ARG A 464 1.77 19.29 6.88
N PRO A 465 0.88 20.27 6.56
CA PRO A 465 -0.47 20.30 7.12
C PRO A 465 -1.23 19.01 6.84
N LEU A 466 -1.74 18.38 7.90
CA LEU A 466 -2.34 17.04 7.84
C LEU A 466 -3.64 17.04 7.02
N PRO A 467 -3.83 16.11 6.08
CA PRO A 467 -5.11 15.95 5.41
C PRO A 467 -6.14 15.37 6.40
N PRO A 468 -7.45 15.57 6.16
CA PRO A 468 -8.47 14.88 6.94
C PRO A 468 -8.39 13.37 6.66
N LEU A 469 -8.26 12.55 7.72
CA LEU A 469 -8.33 11.09 7.60
C LEU A 469 -9.79 10.62 7.49
N LEU A 470 -10.64 11.18 8.36
CA LEU A 470 -12.09 11.00 8.39
C LEU A 470 -12.75 12.38 8.44
N ARG A 471 -14.08 12.44 8.28
CA ARG A 471 -14.84 13.69 8.48
C ARG A 471 -14.66 14.23 9.89
N GLU A 472 -14.73 13.33 10.86
CA GLU A 472 -14.47 13.58 12.28
C GLU A 472 -13.64 12.41 12.79
N LEU A 473 -12.52 12.71 13.46
CA LEU A 473 -11.72 11.69 14.13
C LEU A 473 -12.43 11.28 15.42
N PRO A 474 -12.55 9.98 15.70
CA PRO A 474 -13.07 9.52 16.99
C PRO A 474 -12.13 9.96 18.11
N ARG A 475 -12.70 10.37 19.24
CA ARG A 475 -11.92 10.65 20.44
C ARG A 475 -11.63 9.34 21.18
N ILE A 476 -10.47 8.79 20.89
CA ILE A 476 -9.99 7.51 21.45
C ILE A 476 -9.11 7.73 22.68
N LEU A 477 -8.58 8.94 22.88
CA LEU A 477 -7.86 9.26 24.12
C LEU A 477 -8.85 9.64 25.23
N PRO A 478 -8.52 9.33 26.50
CA PRO A 478 -9.36 9.72 27.61
C PRO A 478 -9.54 11.23 27.63
N ILE A 479 -10.78 11.65 27.90
CA ILE A 479 -11.10 13.04 28.21
C ILE A 479 -10.26 13.39 29.44
N SER A 480 -9.46 14.44 29.36
CA SER A 480 -8.70 14.95 30.50
C SER A 480 -9.67 15.46 31.56
N VAL A 481 -10.13 14.55 32.42
CA VAL A 481 -10.89 14.89 33.63
C VAL A 481 -9.84 15.27 34.68
N PRO A 482 -9.98 16.42 35.37
CA PRO A 482 -9.15 16.70 36.54
C PRO A 482 -9.39 15.57 37.55
N ASN A 483 -8.32 14.87 37.90
CA ASN A 483 -8.26 13.80 38.89
C ASN A 483 -9.31 13.95 40.01
N PRO A 484 -10.40 13.16 40.05
CA PRO A 484 -11.14 12.98 41.28
C PRO A 484 -10.33 11.97 42.10
N ASP A 485 -9.55 12.54 43.01
CA ASP A 485 -8.88 11.95 44.18
C ASP A 485 -9.10 10.42 44.37
N PRO A 486 -8.04 9.60 44.29
CA PRO A 486 -8.15 8.20 44.69
C PRO A 486 -8.12 8.17 46.21
N ARG A 487 -9.26 7.93 46.86
CA ARG A 487 -9.34 7.31 48.21
C ARG A 487 -10.79 7.09 48.67
N PRO A 488 -11.04 6.18 49.63
CA PRO A 488 -10.08 5.35 50.37
C PRO A 488 -9.62 4.08 49.66
#